data_AF-A0A1K0FS22-F1
#
_entry.id   AF-A0A1K0FS22-F1
#
_cell.length_a   1.000
_cell.length_b   1.000
_cell.length_c   1.000
_cell.angle_alpha   90.00
_cell.angle_beta   90.00
_cell.angle_gamma   90.00
#
_symmetry.space_group_name_H-M   'P 1'
#
loop_
_entity.id
_entity.type
_entity.pdbx_description
1 polymer ?
#
loop_
_entity_poly.entity_id
_entity_poly.type
_entity_poly.pdbx_seq_one_letter_code
_entity_poly.pdbx_strand_id
1 'polypeptide(L)'
;MRTPRSSIPTSWFLVAAVAGASALGIAACGRPAEAGAAEGLPPAAVSSLPGAADVVTASQAARSLPAANMSLPRGWKRCVNVTENYSIGYPGTWHTTQIRPEEVCAQFHPDPFTIPAESEYPLTALNAKRVPAPPSRTDTEFEHTLLWEQTTVGARRAVRFETSSTGAGLYLAGTRQYGYVLRLGQSLISVHTTAEPGETRYTAWQTVVDKAVHTLTVAPRSPAHRGCVPIRPDSGFYEAGRVATEELTTPTSRCTTISVSHVVDPANPSDRCQTFRLAFWPLVDGSLTYTEPVTACGARRTVLARNVPDNARYLVLYDVDYIDPEIQTVKFRVWH
;
A
#
# COMPACT_ATOMS: atom_id res chain seq x y z
N MET A 1 28.29 -59.48 -4.39
CA MET A 1 27.80 -58.25 -5.05
C MET A 1 27.95 -57.11 -4.04
N ARG A 2 28.91 -56.20 -4.26
CA ARG A 2 29.19 -55.04 -3.40
C ARG A 2 28.53 -53.81 -4.02
N THR A 3 27.68 -53.12 -3.27
CA THR A 3 27.07 -51.85 -3.65
C THR A 3 28.04 -50.68 -3.39
N PRO A 4 28.16 -49.70 -4.29
CA PRO A 4 29.01 -48.53 -4.07
C PRO A 4 28.25 -47.46 -3.26
N ARG A 5 28.95 -46.89 -2.27
CA ARG A 5 28.55 -45.69 -1.52
C ARG A 5 28.81 -44.46 -2.39
N SER A 6 27.77 -43.67 -2.63
CA SER A 6 27.86 -42.33 -3.25
C SER A 6 28.18 -41.30 -2.16
N SER A 7 29.33 -40.63 -2.29
CA SER A 7 29.74 -39.49 -1.49
C SER A 7 29.12 -38.20 -2.03
N ILE A 8 28.45 -37.44 -1.18
CA ILE A 8 27.92 -36.10 -1.46
C ILE A 8 29.03 -35.08 -1.17
N PRO A 9 29.37 -34.14 -2.08
CA PRO A 9 30.30 -33.06 -1.78
C PRO A 9 29.58 -31.92 -1.05
N THR A 10 30.07 -31.59 0.14
CA THR A 10 29.70 -30.40 0.92
C THR A 10 30.45 -29.18 0.35
N SER A 11 29.73 -28.29 -0.34
CA SER A 11 30.26 -26.98 -0.74
C SER A 11 30.16 -25.99 0.43
N TRP A 12 31.31 -25.53 0.89
CA TRP A 12 31.44 -24.42 1.84
C TRP A 12 31.32 -23.09 1.10
N PHE A 13 30.34 -22.28 1.49
CA PHE A 13 30.28 -20.86 1.09
C PHE A 13 31.01 -20.02 2.16
N LEU A 14 32.12 -19.42 1.77
CA LEU A 14 32.81 -18.37 2.53
C LEU A 14 32.06 -17.05 2.32
N VAL A 15 31.50 -16.49 3.40
CA VAL A 15 31.00 -15.12 3.43
C VAL A 15 32.16 -14.21 3.86
N ALA A 16 32.61 -13.34 2.96
CA ALA A 16 33.55 -12.28 3.26
C ALA A 16 32.78 -11.05 3.74
N ALA A 17 32.98 -10.65 5.01
CA ALA A 17 32.47 -9.41 5.56
C ALA A 17 33.40 -8.25 5.16
N VAL A 18 32.87 -7.27 4.44
CA VAL A 18 33.57 -6.00 4.17
C VAL A 18 33.16 -5.00 5.25
N ALA A 19 34.09 -4.71 6.16
CA ALA A 19 33.96 -3.63 7.13
C ALA A 19 34.35 -2.30 6.46
N GLY A 20 33.38 -1.46 6.15
CA GLY A 20 33.60 -0.09 5.69
C GLY A 20 33.52 0.90 6.85
N ALA A 21 34.67 1.35 7.35
CA ALA A 21 34.77 2.46 8.29
C ALA A 21 34.56 3.80 7.55
N SER A 22 33.55 4.57 7.94
CA SER A 22 33.41 5.97 7.51
C SER A 22 33.80 6.89 8.65
N ALA A 23 34.92 7.59 8.46
CA ALA A 23 35.42 8.61 9.35
C ALA A 23 34.68 9.94 9.17
N LEU A 24 34.47 10.61 10.29
CA LEU A 24 33.92 11.94 10.47
C LEU A 24 34.74 13.01 9.75
N GLY A 25 34.06 13.98 9.13
CA GLY A 25 34.63 15.24 8.68
C GLY A 25 33.77 16.42 9.14
N ILE A 26 34.25 17.14 10.15
CA ILE A 26 33.74 18.43 10.63
C ILE A 26 34.52 19.54 9.93
N ALA A 27 33.83 20.55 9.38
CA ALA A 27 34.25 21.96 9.18
C ALA A 27 33.27 22.63 8.21
N ALA A 28 32.94 23.93 8.22
CA ALA A 28 33.14 25.05 9.14
C ALA A 28 32.25 26.20 8.61
N CYS A 29 31.90 27.15 9.49
CA CYS A 29 31.17 28.37 9.19
C CYS A 29 31.95 29.31 8.24
N GLY A 30 31.23 30.04 7.37
CA GLY A 30 31.76 31.13 6.55
C GLY A 30 30.64 32.02 6.01
N ARG A 31 30.81 33.34 6.13
CA ARG A 31 29.80 34.42 6.12
C ARG A 31 29.42 34.96 4.70
N PRO A 32 28.46 35.91 4.59
CA PRO A 32 27.74 36.26 3.37
C PRO A 32 28.25 37.54 2.65
N ALA A 33 27.54 37.85 1.56
CA ALA A 33 27.30 39.13 0.89
C ALA A 33 28.19 39.49 -0.32
N GLU A 34 27.55 39.70 -1.47
CA GLU A 34 27.77 40.92 -2.25
C GLU A 34 26.52 41.28 -3.06
N ALA A 35 26.16 42.56 -2.94
CA ALA A 35 25.06 43.20 -3.63
C ALA A 35 25.52 43.66 -5.02
N GLY A 36 24.68 43.45 -6.03
CA GLY A 36 24.86 44.02 -7.36
C GLY A 36 23.51 44.49 -7.89
N ALA A 37 23.25 45.78 -7.72
CA ALA A 37 22.17 46.51 -8.36
C ALA A 37 22.54 46.80 -9.82
N ALA A 38 21.61 46.60 -10.75
CA ALA A 38 21.61 47.30 -12.02
C ALA A 38 20.17 47.46 -12.55
N GLU A 39 19.74 48.71 -12.48
CA GLU A 39 18.60 49.37 -13.12
C GLU A 39 18.43 49.02 -14.60
N GLY A 40 17.18 48.92 -15.05
CA GLY A 40 16.82 48.91 -16.47
C GLY A 40 15.32 48.73 -16.72
N LEU A 41 14.59 49.84 -16.79
CA LEU A 41 13.22 49.98 -17.34
C LEU A 41 13.21 51.22 -18.26
N PRO A 42 12.21 51.44 -19.13
CA PRO A 42 11.51 50.55 -20.08
C PRO A 42 11.54 51.16 -21.51
N PRO A 43 10.72 50.66 -22.46
CA PRO A 43 9.62 51.52 -22.88
C PRO A 43 8.27 50.80 -23.08
N ALA A 44 7.23 51.63 -23.10
CA ALA A 44 5.81 51.35 -22.96
C ALA A 44 5.03 51.22 -24.29
N ALA A 45 3.78 50.75 -24.12
CA ALA A 45 2.59 50.82 -24.99
C ALA A 45 2.61 49.99 -26.29
N VAL A 46 1.54 49.28 -26.68
CA VAL A 46 0.18 49.80 -26.86
C VAL A 46 -0.94 48.73 -26.71
N SER A 47 -2.03 49.16 -26.06
CA SER A 47 -3.47 48.98 -26.34
C SER A 47 -4.08 47.70 -26.97
N SER A 48 -4.84 47.01 -26.13
CA SER A 48 -6.30 46.71 -26.19
C SER A 48 -6.99 46.23 -27.48
N LEU A 49 -7.74 45.11 -27.33
CA LEU A 49 -9.15 44.98 -27.74
C LEU A 49 -9.85 43.91 -26.89
N PRO A 50 -11.13 44.09 -26.50
CA PRO A 50 -11.91 43.14 -25.73
C PRO A 50 -12.78 42.26 -26.65
N GLY A 51 -12.57 40.95 -26.62
CA GLY A 51 -13.49 39.95 -27.17
C GLY A 51 -13.96 39.07 -26.02
N ALA A 52 -15.17 39.32 -25.51
CA ALA A 52 -16.35 38.52 -25.83
C ALA A 52 -16.28 37.08 -25.26
N ALA A 53 -16.97 36.94 -24.13
CA ALA A 53 -17.70 35.77 -23.64
C ALA A 53 -17.30 34.39 -24.17
N ASP A 54 -16.85 33.54 -23.25
CA ASP A 54 -17.63 32.34 -22.95
C ASP A 54 -17.26 31.83 -21.54
N VAL A 55 -18.17 32.09 -20.60
CA VAL A 55 -18.20 31.44 -19.30
C VAL A 55 -18.60 29.99 -19.56
N VAL A 56 -17.62 29.14 -19.81
CA VAL A 56 -17.83 27.68 -19.83
C VAL A 56 -18.03 27.23 -18.39
N THR A 57 -19.28 27.35 -17.94
CA THR A 57 -19.79 26.66 -16.76
C THR A 57 -19.83 25.16 -17.07
N ALA A 58 -18.68 24.50 -17.06
CA ALA A 58 -18.61 23.05 -17.06
C ALA A 58 -18.89 22.53 -15.64
N SER A 59 -20.11 22.77 -15.16
CA SER A 59 -20.74 21.95 -14.12
C SER A 59 -21.12 20.62 -14.76
N GLN A 60 -20.10 19.86 -15.16
CA GLN A 60 -20.28 18.49 -15.58
C GLN A 60 -20.27 17.67 -14.29
N ALA A 61 -21.45 17.60 -13.67
CA ALA A 61 -21.78 16.57 -12.72
C ALA A 61 -21.29 15.25 -13.31
N ALA A 62 -20.24 14.70 -12.70
CA ALA A 62 -19.79 13.35 -12.95
C ALA A 62 -20.98 12.44 -12.63
N ARG A 63 -21.77 12.13 -13.66
CA ARG A 63 -22.71 11.03 -13.64
C ARG A 63 -21.83 9.80 -13.46
N SER A 64 -21.66 9.40 -12.21
CA SER A 64 -21.14 8.09 -11.83
C SER A 64 -21.96 7.08 -12.60
N LEU A 65 -21.42 6.58 -13.72
CA LEU A 65 -21.98 5.44 -14.41
C LEU A 65 -22.21 4.36 -13.35
N PRO A 66 -23.41 3.75 -13.29
CA PRO A 66 -23.65 2.67 -12.35
C PRO A 66 -22.53 1.67 -12.56
N ALA A 67 -21.82 1.34 -11.49
CA ALA A 67 -20.78 0.33 -11.50
C ALA A 67 -21.45 -0.93 -12.05
N ALA A 68 -21.24 -1.20 -13.34
CA ALA A 68 -21.62 -2.47 -13.92
C ALA A 68 -20.92 -3.48 -13.03
N ASN A 69 -21.70 -4.29 -12.32
CA ASN A 69 -21.19 -5.39 -11.51
C ASN A 69 -20.51 -6.34 -12.49
N MET A 70 -19.25 -6.06 -12.81
CA MET A 70 -18.45 -6.86 -13.73
C MET A 70 -18.31 -8.22 -13.06
N SER A 71 -19.09 -9.16 -13.57
CA SER A 71 -19.04 -10.56 -13.14
C SER A 71 -17.61 -11.05 -13.30
N LEU A 72 -17.06 -11.61 -12.24
CA LEU A 72 -15.74 -12.22 -12.30
C LEU A 72 -15.75 -13.42 -13.25
N PRO A 73 -14.63 -13.72 -13.93
CA PRO A 73 -14.50 -14.98 -14.65
C PRO A 73 -14.76 -16.18 -13.73
N ARG A 74 -15.21 -17.30 -14.29
CA ARG A 74 -15.48 -18.51 -13.50
C ARG A 74 -14.22 -18.96 -12.76
N GLY A 75 -14.36 -19.24 -11.46
CA GLY A 75 -13.25 -19.69 -10.61
C GLY A 75 -12.34 -18.56 -10.12
N TRP A 76 -12.68 -17.29 -10.37
CA TRP A 76 -11.93 -16.14 -9.88
C TRP A 76 -12.50 -15.63 -8.55
N LYS A 77 -11.63 -15.04 -7.73
CA LYS A 77 -11.96 -14.35 -6.48
C LYS A 77 -11.73 -12.86 -6.62
N ARG A 78 -12.39 -12.07 -5.78
CA ARG A 78 -12.19 -10.63 -5.67
C ARG A 78 -11.22 -10.33 -4.55
N CYS A 79 -10.23 -9.49 -4.83
CA CYS A 79 -9.38 -8.86 -3.84
C CYS A 79 -9.73 -7.36 -3.79
N VAL A 80 -9.74 -6.77 -2.60
CA VAL A 80 -10.03 -5.34 -2.39
C VAL A 80 -8.88 -4.70 -1.62
N ASN A 81 -8.26 -3.68 -2.20
CA ASN A 81 -7.32 -2.81 -1.54
C ASN A 81 -8.02 -1.47 -1.27
N VAL A 82 -8.52 -1.31 -0.04
CA VAL A 82 -9.23 -0.09 0.38
C VAL A 82 -8.28 1.11 0.47
N THR A 83 -7.03 0.89 0.87
CA THR A 83 -6.00 1.92 1.03
C THR A 83 -5.65 2.55 -0.31
N GLU A 84 -5.46 1.71 -1.34
CA GLU A 84 -5.16 2.15 -2.70
C GLU A 84 -6.41 2.38 -3.56
N ASN A 85 -7.60 2.22 -2.97
CA ASN A 85 -8.91 2.48 -3.58
C ASN A 85 -9.16 1.70 -4.89
N TYR A 86 -8.72 0.44 -4.96
CA TYR A 86 -9.02 -0.46 -6.08
C TYR A 86 -9.47 -1.85 -5.62
N SER A 87 -10.17 -2.54 -6.50
CA SER A 87 -10.48 -3.96 -6.38
C SER A 87 -10.15 -4.65 -7.70
N ILE A 88 -9.57 -5.83 -7.61
CA ILE A 88 -9.15 -6.64 -8.77
C ILE A 88 -9.58 -8.08 -8.56
N GLY A 89 -9.96 -8.73 -9.65
CA GLY A 89 -10.20 -10.17 -9.72
C GLY A 89 -8.90 -10.92 -10.00
N TYR A 90 -8.78 -12.13 -9.45
CA TYR A 90 -7.64 -13.02 -9.68
C TYR A 90 -8.10 -14.48 -9.65
N PRO A 91 -7.33 -15.44 -10.21
CA PRO A 91 -7.68 -16.86 -10.14
C PRO A 91 -7.81 -17.32 -8.69
N GLY A 92 -8.91 -18.00 -8.35
CA GLY A 92 -9.25 -18.30 -6.96
C GLY A 92 -8.35 -19.32 -6.25
N THR A 93 -7.49 -20.00 -7.02
CA THR A 93 -6.47 -20.94 -6.52
C THR A 93 -5.11 -20.28 -6.30
N TRP A 94 -4.93 -19.00 -6.65
CA TRP A 94 -3.66 -18.29 -6.47
C TRP A 94 -3.52 -17.75 -5.06
N HIS A 95 -2.27 -17.56 -4.66
CA HIS A 95 -1.85 -17.05 -3.37
C HIS A 95 -1.56 -15.55 -3.44
N THR A 96 -1.77 -14.88 -2.32
CA THR A 96 -1.46 -13.45 -2.11
C THR A 96 -0.72 -13.31 -0.79
N THR A 97 0.19 -12.36 -0.71
CA THR A 97 0.82 -11.95 0.55
C THR A 97 1.08 -10.44 0.54
N GLN A 98 1.36 -9.88 1.70
CA GLN A 98 1.51 -8.46 1.93
C GLN A 98 2.40 -8.26 3.17
N ILE A 99 3.25 -7.23 3.17
CA ILE A 99 3.96 -6.78 4.38
C ILE A 99 3.21 -5.58 4.98
N ARG A 100 2.66 -4.72 4.11
CA ARG A 100 1.98 -3.49 4.54
C ARG A 100 0.53 -3.43 4.06
N PRO A 101 -0.35 -2.67 4.75
CA PRO A 101 -1.74 -2.49 4.33
C PRO A 101 -1.91 -1.93 2.91
N GLU A 102 -0.98 -1.10 2.43
CA GLU A 102 -0.99 -0.56 1.06
C GLU A 102 -0.75 -1.64 0.00
N GLU A 103 -0.12 -2.76 0.38
CA GLU A 103 0.26 -3.86 -0.51
C GLU A 103 -0.80 -4.97 -0.57
N VAL A 104 -1.88 -4.83 0.20
CA VAL A 104 -3.03 -5.73 0.11
C VAL A 104 -3.45 -5.83 -1.35
N CYS A 105 -3.62 -7.05 -1.87
CA CYS A 105 -3.98 -7.27 -3.28
C CYS A 105 -2.99 -6.74 -4.32
N ALA A 106 -1.73 -6.50 -3.95
CA ALA A 106 -0.74 -6.00 -4.88
C ALA A 106 0.01 -7.10 -5.64
N GLN A 107 0.11 -8.31 -5.07
CA GLN A 107 0.92 -9.40 -5.60
C GLN A 107 0.16 -10.72 -5.54
N PHE A 108 0.20 -11.48 -6.64
CA PHE A 108 -0.49 -12.76 -6.77
C PHE A 108 0.39 -13.74 -7.52
N HIS A 109 0.44 -14.99 -7.05
CA HIS A 109 1.22 -16.05 -7.68
C HIS A 109 0.51 -17.41 -7.56
N PRO A 110 0.63 -18.30 -8.56
CA PRO A 110 0.05 -19.65 -8.48
C PRO A 110 0.68 -20.52 -7.38
N ASP A 111 1.97 -20.32 -7.12
CA ASP A 111 2.71 -20.99 -6.06
C ASP A 111 2.74 -20.11 -4.79
N PRO A 112 2.67 -20.68 -3.58
CA PRO A 112 2.83 -19.92 -2.34
C PRO A 112 4.17 -19.18 -2.30
N PHE A 113 4.16 -17.98 -1.72
CA PHE A 113 5.36 -17.15 -1.57
C PHE A 113 5.28 -16.30 -0.30
N THR A 114 6.43 -15.85 0.17
CA THR A 114 6.58 -14.93 1.29
C THR A 114 7.39 -13.72 0.84
N ILE A 115 7.14 -12.57 1.46
CA ILE A 115 7.94 -11.38 1.25
C ILE A 115 8.65 -11.11 2.59
N PRO A 116 9.96 -11.35 2.69
CA PRO A 116 10.71 -11.01 3.89
C PRO A 116 10.62 -9.52 4.21
N ALA A 117 10.57 -9.17 5.50
CA ALA A 117 10.68 -7.77 5.91
C ALA A 117 11.97 -7.17 5.37
N GLU A 118 11.90 -5.90 4.92
CA GLU A 118 13.05 -5.15 4.38
C GLU A 118 13.74 -5.82 3.17
N SER A 119 13.00 -6.59 2.36
CA SER A 119 13.50 -7.21 1.13
C SER A 119 12.90 -6.61 -0.13
N GLU A 120 13.56 -6.85 -1.26
CA GLU A 120 12.96 -6.62 -2.57
C GLU A 120 11.81 -7.59 -2.82
N TYR A 121 10.79 -7.11 -3.54
CA TYR A 121 9.63 -7.94 -3.84
C TYR A 121 9.99 -9.08 -4.78
N PRO A 122 9.47 -10.30 -4.52
CA PRO A 122 9.63 -11.40 -5.45
C PRO A 122 8.94 -11.07 -6.78
N LEU A 123 9.45 -11.65 -7.86
CA LEU A 123 8.76 -11.61 -9.14
C LEU A 123 7.49 -12.45 -9.04
N THR A 124 6.34 -11.82 -9.21
CA THR A 124 5.04 -12.49 -9.13
C THR A 124 4.27 -12.47 -10.45
N ALA A 125 3.38 -13.44 -10.61
CA ALA A 125 2.70 -13.74 -11.86
C ALA A 125 1.63 -12.70 -12.21
N LEU A 126 1.09 -11.99 -11.22
CA LEU A 126 0.20 -10.86 -11.40
C LEU A 126 0.50 -9.84 -10.30
N ASN A 127 0.61 -8.59 -10.70
CA ASN A 127 0.87 -7.44 -9.84
C ASN A 127 -0.18 -6.37 -10.12
N ALA A 128 -0.64 -5.68 -9.07
CA ALA A 128 -1.53 -4.52 -9.17
C ALA A 128 -1.04 -3.41 -8.23
N LYS A 129 -0.65 -2.25 -8.76
CA LYS A 129 -0.17 -1.14 -7.94
C LYS A 129 -0.51 0.22 -8.52
N ARG A 130 -0.61 1.23 -7.66
CA ARG A 130 -0.67 2.63 -8.11
C ARG A 130 0.66 3.02 -8.74
N VAL A 131 0.60 3.77 -9.82
CA VAL A 131 1.78 4.33 -10.49
C VAL A 131 1.58 5.82 -10.75
N PRO A 132 2.64 6.65 -10.77
CA PRO A 132 2.52 8.07 -11.08
C PRO A 132 2.32 8.32 -12.59
N ALA A 133 2.84 7.42 -13.44
CA ALA A 133 2.82 7.53 -14.89
C ALA A 133 2.86 6.13 -15.55
N PRO A 134 2.43 6.00 -16.82
CA PRO A 134 2.71 4.80 -17.61
C PRO A 134 4.22 4.65 -17.89
N PRO A 135 4.68 3.44 -18.29
CA PRO A 135 6.07 3.23 -18.69
C PRO A 135 6.44 4.06 -19.93
N SER A 136 7.74 4.29 -20.09
CA SER A 136 8.30 4.99 -21.25
C SER A 136 7.88 4.32 -22.56
N ARG A 137 7.69 5.14 -23.60
CA ARG A 137 7.42 4.66 -24.96
C ARG A 137 8.70 4.26 -25.70
N THR A 138 9.84 4.74 -25.23
CA THR A 138 11.16 4.50 -25.81
C THR A 138 12.02 3.74 -24.83
N ASP A 139 13.01 3.03 -25.37
CA ASP A 139 14.08 2.42 -24.60
C ASP A 139 14.72 3.40 -23.62
N THR A 140 15.16 2.86 -22.49
CA THR A 140 15.93 3.53 -21.45
C THR A 140 17.21 2.76 -21.20
N GLU A 141 18.07 3.23 -20.30
CA GLU A 141 19.27 2.47 -19.92
C GLU A 141 18.94 1.16 -19.18
N PHE A 142 17.77 1.06 -18.55
CA PHE A 142 17.36 -0.10 -17.74
C PHE A 142 16.45 -1.07 -18.48
N GLU A 143 15.71 -0.61 -19.49
CA GLU A 143 14.67 -1.41 -20.16
C GLU A 143 14.55 -1.10 -21.65
N HIS A 144 14.37 -2.15 -22.45
CA HIS A 144 13.91 -2.09 -23.83
C HIS A 144 12.38 -2.10 -23.88
N THR A 145 11.79 -1.23 -24.69
CA THR A 145 10.35 -1.21 -24.94
C THR A 145 10.02 -2.15 -26.10
N LEU A 146 9.35 -3.27 -25.80
CA LEU A 146 8.95 -4.27 -26.80
C LEU A 146 7.56 -3.97 -27.37
N LEU A 147 6.66 -3.46 -26.54
CA LEU A 147 5.30 -3.06 -26.91
C LEU A 147 4.93 -1.80 -26.15
N TRP A 148 4.34 -0.84 -26.85
CA TRP A 148 3.67 0.30 -26.24
C TRP A 148 2.51 0.73 -27.12
N GLU A 149 1.29 0.58 -26.61
CA GLU A 149 0.06 0.78 -27.37
C GLU A 149 -1.00 1.51 -26.53
N GLN A 150 -1.57 2.58 -27.09
CA GLN A 150 -2.80 3.15 -26.51
C GLN A 150 -3.99 2.28 -26.87
N THR A 151 -4.74 1.84 -25.87
CA THR A 151 -5.87 0.92 -26.05
C THR A 151 -7.02 1.25 -25.08
N THR A 152 -8.03 0.39 -25.04
CA THR A 152 -9.17 0.50 -24.13
C THR A 152 -9.45 -0.82 -23.41
N VAL A 153 -9.70 -0.75 -22.10
CA VAL A 153 -10.18 -1.87 -21.29
C VAL A 153 -11.62 -1.60 -20.87
N GLY A 154 -12.57 -2.15 -21.65
CA GLY A 154 -13.97 -1.72 -21.60
C GLY A 154 -14.08 -0.26 -22.08
N ALA A 155 -14.72 0.60 -21.30
CA ALA A 155 -14.86 2.03 -21.63
C ALA A 155 -13.67 2.91 -21.16
N ARG A 156 -12.61 2.31 -20.60
CA ARG A 156 -11.49 3.06 -19.99
C ARG A 156 -10.30 3.08 -20.93
N ARG A 157 -9.72 4.27 -21.12
CA ARG A 157 -8.42 4.41 -21.81
C ARG A 157 -7.32 3.75 -20.98
N ALA A 158 -6.44 3.03 -21.67
CA ALA A 158 -5.32 2.31 -21.09
C ALA A 158 -4.09 2.42 -22.00
N VAL A 159 -2.91 2.18 -21.43
CA VAL A 159 -1.68 1.88 -22.15
C VAL A 159 -1.36 0.41 -21.92
N ARG A 160 -1.33 -0.37 -22.99
CA ARG A 160 -0.81 -1.74 -22.98
C ARG A 160 0.68 -1.67 -23.28
N PHE A 161 1.49 -2.40 -22.52
CA PHE A 161 2.93 -2.34 -22.67
C PHE A 161 3.57 -3.70 -22.48
N GLU A 162 4.77 -3.81 -23.03
CA GLU A 162 5.71 -4.86 -22.73
C GLU A 162 7.13 -4.32 -22.75
N THR A 163 7.92 -4.63 -21.73
CA THR A 163 9.33 -4.24 -21.63
C THR A 163 10.21 -5.46 -21.35
N SER A 164 11.52 -5.31 -21.61
CA SER A 164 12.55 -6.28 -21.27
C SER A 164 13.72 -5.57 -20.57
N SER A 165 14.14 -6.06 -19.41
CA SER A 165 15.30 -5.52 -18.70
C SER A 165 16.58 -5.65 -19.54
N THR A 166 17.43 -4.62 -19.50
CA THR A 166 18.79 -4.63 -20.06
C THR A 166 19.80 -5.34 -19.16
N GLY A 167 19.44 -5.57 -17.89
CA GLY A 167 20.36 -6.07 -16.85
C GLY A 167 21.15 -4.98 -16.14
N ALA A 168 20.98 -3.70 -16.49
CA ALA A 168 21.66 -2.58 -15.83
C ALA A 168 21.01 -2.18 -14.48
N GLY A 169 19.83 -2.71 -14.17
CA GLY A 169 19.07 -2.44 -12.95
C GLY A 169 18.94 -3.65 -12.02
N LEU A 170 17.84 -3.69 -11.25
CA LEU A 170 17.56 -4.77 -10.29
C LEU A 170 17.21 -6.11 -10.95
N TYR A 171 16.73 -6.09 -12.19
CA TYR A 171 16.30 -7.29 -12.90
C TYR A 171 17.36 -7.81 -13.85
N LEU A 172 17.51 -9.14 -13.90
CA LEU A 172 18.36 -9.83 -14.88
C LEU A 172 18.04 -9.39 -16.32
N ALA A 173 19.08 -9.36 -17.16
CA ALA A 173 18.91 -9.08 -18.58
C ALA A 173 17.93 -10.08 -19.21
N GLY A 174 16.92 -9.56 -19.92
CA GLY A 174 15.87 -10.37 -20.53
C GLY A 174 14.65 -10.65 -19.65
N THR A 175 14.63 -10.21 -18.38
CA THR A 175 13.40 -10.24 -17.57
C THR A 175 12.32 -9.43 -18.28
N ARG A 176 11.16 -10.03 -18.53
CA ARG A 176 10.06 -9.38 -19.27
C ARG A 176 8.96 -8.94 -18.33
N GLN A 177 8.36 -7.80 -18.64
CA GLN A 177 7.18 -7.30 -17.96
C GLN A 177 6.10 -6.98 -18.98
N TYR A 178 4.88 -7.48 -18.80
CA TYR A 178 3.73 -7.22 -19.66
C TYR A 178 2.54 -6.75 -18.84
N GLY A 179 1.83 -5.73 -19.31
CA GLY A 179 0.57 -5.37 -18.70
C GLY A 179 -0.08 -4.10 -19.22
N TYR A 180 -0.87 -3.49 -18.33
CA TYR A 180 -1.68 -2.32 -18.62
C TYR A 180 -1.50 -1.26 -17.54
N VAL A 181 -1.48 0.00 -17.95
CA VAL A 181 -1.68 1.14 -17.05
C VAL A 181 -2.97 1.86 -17.46
N LEU A 182 -3.91 2.00 -16.54
CA LEU A 182 -5.17 2.71 -16.79
C LEU A 182 -5.58 3.58 -15.63
N ARG A 183 -6.44 4.56 -15.95
CA ARG A 183 -7.04 5.44 -14.94
C ARG A 183 -8.20 4.74 -14.24
N LEU A 184 -8.19 4.78 -12.92
CA LEU A 184 -9.25 4.29 -12.05
C LEU A 184 -9.59 5.36 -11.00
N GLY A 185 -10.73 6.02 -11.17
CA GLY A 185 -11.02 7.24 -10.41
C GLY A 185 -9.97 8.32 -10.70
N GLN A 186 -9.28 8.77 -9.66
CA GLN A 186 -8.21 9.78 -9.77
C GLN A 186 -6.81 9.16 -9.94
N SER A 187 -6.65 7.86 -9.72
CA SER A 187 -5.36 7.17 -9.72
C SER A 187 -5.05 6.52 -11.06
N LEU A 188 -3.76 6.33 -11.38
CA LEU A 188 -3.33 5.36 -12.38
C LEU A 188 -2.97 4.06 -11.68
N ILE A 189 -3.49 2.95 -12.19
CA ILE A 189 -3.20 1.60 -11.70
C ILE A 189 -2.48 0.84 -12.80
N SER A 190 -1.33 0.26 -12.45
CA SER A 190 -0.62 -0.72 -13.26
C SER A 190 -1.05 -2.13 -12.87
N VAL A 191 -1.47 -2.92 -13.84
CA VAL A 191 -1.75 -4.36 -13.70
C VAL A 191 -0.84 -5.10 -14.66
N HIS A 192 0.10 -5.90 -14.15
CA HIS A 192 1.13 -6.52 -14.98
C HIS A 192 1.61 -7.86 -14.42
N THR A 193 2.34 -8.60 -15.25
CA THR A 193 3.10 -9.78 -14.88
C THR A 193 4.58 -9.50 -15.13
N THR A 194 5.46 -10.08 -14.32
CA THR A 194 6.92 -10.00 -14.50
C THR A 194 7.49 -11.40 -14.43
N ALA A 195 8.39 -11.75 -15.35
CA ALA A 195 8.98 -13.08 -15.42
C ALA A 195 10.47 -13.02 -15.81
N GLU A 196 11.25 -13.87 -15.17
CA GLU A 196 12.67 -14.06 -15.50
C GLU A 196 12.86 -14.62 -16.92
N PRO A 197 14.06 -14.46 -17.50
CA PRO A 197 14.41 -15.11 -18.76
C PRO A 197 14.19 -16.63 -18.68
N GLY A 198 13.44 -17.17 -19.64
CA GLY A 198 13.17 -18.61 -19.75
C GLY A 198 11.95 -19.12 -19.00
N GLU A 199 11.20 -18.28 -18.27
CA GLU A 199 9.94 -18.68 -17.64
C GLU A 199 8.89 -19.07 -18.71
N THR A 200 8.62 -20.37 -18.80
CA THR A 200 7.71 -20.96 -19.79
C THR A 200 6.25 -20.58 -19.58
N ARG A 201 5.86 -20.15 -18.37
CA ARG A 201 4.48 -19.78 -18.02
C ARG A 201 4.14 -18.33 -18.35
N TYR A 202 5.10 -17.52 -18.80
CA TYR A 202 4.91 -16.08 -19.02
C TYR A 202 3.69 -15.76 -19.91
N THR A 203 3.52 -16.43 -21.04
CA THR A 203 2.36 -16.26 -21.93
C THR A 203 1.02 -16.58 -21.24
N ALA A 204 1.00 -17.60 -20.36
CA ALA A 204 -0.19 -17.92 -19.59
C ALA A 204 -0.51 -16.80 -18.57
N TRP A 205 0.51 -16.20 -17.96
CA TRP A 205 0.34 -15.06 -17.06
C TRP A 205 -0.12 -13.80 -17.77
N GLN A 206 0.33 -13.54 -19.00
CA GLN A 206 -0.20 -12.45 -19.83
C GLN A 206 -1.73 -12.57 -20.00
N THR A 207 -2.22 -13.80 -20.24
CA THR A 207 -3.67 -14.07 -20.34
C THR A 207 -4.41 -13.81 -19.01
N VAL A 208 -3.75 -14.04 -17.87
CA VAL A 208 -4.31 -13.70 -16.55
C VAL A 208 -4.37 -12.18 -16.38
N VAL A 209 -3.32 -11.45 -16.75
CA VAL A 209 -3.30 -9.98 -16.71
C VAL A 209 -4.41 -9.39 -17.57
N ASP A 210 -4.59 -9.90 -18.80
CA ASP A 210 -5.66 -9.47 -19.70
C ASP A 210 -7.04 -9.63 -19.06
N LYS A 211 -7.30 -10.76 -18.40
CA LYS A 211 -8.57 -10.98 -17.69
C LYS A 211 -8.69 -10.10 -16.44
N ALA A 212 -7.62 -9.95 -15.67
CA ALA A 212 -7.62 -9.21 -14.41
C ALA A 212 -7.88 -7.72 -14.63
N VAL A 213 -7.29 -7.12 -15.66
CA VAL A 213 -7.50 -5.70 -15.95
C VAL A 213 -8.98 -5.38 -16.26
N HIS A 214 -9.71 -6.33 -16.87
CA HIS A 214 -11.15 -6.19 -17.10
C HIS A 214 -12.00 -6.26 -15.82
N THR A 215 -11.47 -6.84 -14.74
CA THR A 215 -12.19 -6.92 -13.45
C THR A 215 -11.88 -5.75 -12.52
N LEU A 216 -10.92 -4.90 -12.89
CA LEU A 216 -10.48 -3.77 -12.08
C LEU A 216 -11.64 -2.80 -11.87
N THR A 217 -11.96 -2.48 -10.62
CA THR A 217 -12.97 -1.47 -10.25
C THR A 217 -12.44 -0.61 -9.13
N VAL A 218 -12.98 0.60 -8.96
CA VAL A 218 -12.72 1.36 -7.73
C VAL A 218 -13.11 0.48 -6.55
N ALA A 219 -12.31 0.46 -5.49
CA ALA A 219 -12.68 -0.31 -4.31
C ALA A 219 -14.09 0.13 -3.91
N PRO A 220 -15.01 -0.80 -3.59
CA PRO A 220 -16.21 -0.38 -2.91
C PRO A 220 -15.73 0.41 -1.69
N ARG A 221 -16.11 1.70 -1.61
CA ARG A 221 -15.92 2.45 -0.38
C ARG A 221 -16.51 1.54 0.69
N SER A 222 -15.72 1.13 1.69
CA SER A 222 -16.26 0.44 2.87
C SER A 222 -17.52 1.21 3.22
N PRO A 223 -18.71 0.57 3.10
CA PRO A 223 -19.98 1.27 2.93
C PRO A 223 -19.97 2.35 3.97
N ALA A 224 -19.81 3.62 3.54
CA ALA A 224 -19.49 4.70 4.45
C ALA A 224 -20.51 4.59 5.55
N HIS A 225 -20.10 4.06 6.70
CA HIS A 225 -21.07 3.70 7.70
C HIS A 225 -21.58 5.06 8.10
N ARG A 226 -22.81 5.38 7.70
CA ARG A 226 -23.37 6.73 7.92
C ARG A 226 -23.47 7.03 9.42
N GLY A 227 -23.20 6.02 10.27
CA GLY A 227 -22.96 6.16 11.68
C GLY A 227 -21.61 5.61 12.10
N CYS A 228 -21.22 6.05 13.28
CA CYS A 228 -20.09 5.64 14.08
C CYS A 228 -20.28 4.17 14.53
N VAL A 229 -19.59 3.22 13.87
CA VAL A 229 -19.78 1.76 14.06
C VAL A 229 -18.65 1.18 14.92
N PRO A 230 -18.98 0.24 15.83
CA PRO A 230 -17.97 -0.43 16.62
C PRO A 230 -17.24 -1.49 15.81
N ILE A 231 -15.93 -1.55 15.98
CA ILE A 231 -15.06 -2.62 15.50
C ILE A 231 -14.55 -3.38 16.72
N ARG A 232 -14.42 -4.70 16.61
CA ARG A 232 -13.67 -5.50 17.57
C ARG A 232 -12.33 -5.83 16.92
N PRO A 233 -11.26 -5.11 17.27
CA PRO A 233 -9.97 -5.39 16.70
C PRO A 233 -9.46 -6.74 17.21
N ASP A 234 -8.72 -7.44 16.37
CA ASP A 234 -7.90 -8.56 16.83
C ASP A 234 -6.69 -8.05 17.63
N SER A 235 -6.19 -8.90 18.54
CA SER A 235 -4.94 -8.63 19.27
C SER A 235 -3.76 -8.76 18.31
N GLY A 236 -2.90 -7.75 18.29
CA GLY A 236 -1.64 -7.70 17.57
C GLY A 236 -0.46 -8.18 18.43
N PHE A 237 0.61 -7.39 18.48
CA PHE A 237 1.87 -7.77 19.15
C PHE A 237 1.95 -7.30 20.60
N TYR A 238 2.81 -7.96 21.39
CA TYR A 238 3.16 -7.57 22.76
C TYR A 238 4.56 -6.95 22.81
N GLU A 239 4.70 -5.78 23.44
CA GLU A 239 5.98 -5.13 23.67
C GLU A 239 5.94 -4.30 24.97
N ALA A 240 6.99 -4.41 25.79
CA ALA A 240 7.21 -3.58 26.97
C ALA A 240 6.02 -3.49 27.95
N GLY A 241 5.36 -4.63 28.23
CA GLY A 241 4.20 -4.67 29.14
C GLY A 241 2.90 -4.17 28.53
N ARG A 242 2.80 -4.13 27.19
CA ARG A 242 1.61 -3.69 26.46
C ARG A 242 1.27 -4.65 25.35
N VAL A 243 -0.02 -4.74 25.04
CA VAL A 243 -0.51 -5.40 23.83
C VAL A 243 -1.09 -4.32 22.92
N ALA A 244 -0.66 -4.31 21.65
CA ALA A 244 -1.26 -3.53 20.59
C ALA A 244 -2.31 -4.37 19.86
N THR A 245 -3.32 -3.72 19.29
CA THR A 245 -4.24 -4.35 18.33
C THR A 245 -3.57 -4.58 16.97
N GLU A 246 -4.29 -5.18 16.04
CA GLU A 246 -4.04 -4.92 14.62
C GLU A 246 -4.14 -3.41 14.29
N GLU A 247 -3.55 -3.01 13.16
CA GLU A 247 -3.68 -1.64 12.67
C GLU A 247 -5.12 -1.33 12.26
N LEU A 248 -5.62 -0.19 12.74
CA LEU A 248 -6.92 0.34 12.40
C LEU A 248 -6.77 1.63 11.59
N THR A 249 -7.77 1.92 10.75
CA THR A 249 -7.84 3.16 9.98
C THR A 249 -9.17 3.84 10.23
N THR A 250 -9.14 5.14 10.54
CA THR A 250 -10.38 5.90 10.74
C THR A 250 -11.18 5.97 9.43
N PRO A 251 -12.49 5.69 9.46
CA PRO A 251 -13.31 5.72 8.26
C PRO A 251 -13.48 7.17 7.79
N THR A 252 -13.49 7.39 6.48
CA THR A 252 -13.85 8.70 5.90
C THR A 252 -15.29 9.06 6.27
N SER A 253 -15.47 9.87 7.32
CA SER A 253 -16.77 10.07 7.95
C SER A 253 -16.79 11.26 8.91
N ARG A 254 -17.96 11.57 9.47
CA ARG A 254 -18.11 12.56 10.56
C ARG A 254 -17.65 12.05 11.94
N CYS A 255 -17.12 10.83 11.99
CA CYS A 255 -16.80 10.11 13.21
C CYS A 255 -15.34 10.38 13.59
N THR A 256 -15.11 11.56 14.17
CA THR A 256 -13.77 12.08 14.49
C THR A 256 -13.30 11.74 15.91
N THR A 257 -14.01 10.85 16.62
CA THR A 257 -13.72 10.52 18.02
C THR A 257 -13.47 9.03 18.17
N ILE A 258 -12.26 8.66 18.59
CA ILE A 258 -11.96 7.26 18.90
C ILE A 258 -12.32 7.00 20.37
N SER A 259 -13.11 5.97 20.62
CA SER A 259 -13.46 5.53 21.99
C SER A 259 -13.44 4.03 22.13
N VAL A 260 -13.20 3.53 23.34
CA VAL A 260 -13.25 2.11 23.68
C VAL A 260 -14.40 1.80 24.63
N SER A 261 -14.88 0.56 24.61
CA SER A 261 -15.93 0.07 25.52
C SER A 261 -15.97 -1.45 25.55
N HIS A 262 -16.86 -2.01 26.38
CA HIS A 262 -17.06 -3.45 26.53
C HIS A 262 -15.75 -4.15 26.92
N VAL A 263 -14.97 -3.51 27.78
CA VAL A 263 -13.68 -3.99 28.27
C VAL A 263 -13.93 -5.16 29.21
N VAL A 264 -13.35 -6.31 28.87
CA VAL A 264 -13.43 -7.55 29.63
C VAL A 264 -12.11 -8.30 29.48
N ASP A 265 -11.48 -8.64 30.61
CA ASP A 265 -10.45 -9.67 30.67
C ASP A 265 -11.13 -11.05 30.67
N PRO A 266 -10.92 -11.91 29.65
CA PRO A 266 -11.52 -13.24 29.62
C PRO A 266 -11.02 -14.18 30.72
N ALA A 267 -9.78 -14.01 31.18
CA ALA A 267 -9.18 -14.82 32.25
C ALA A 267 -9.62 -14.33 33.64
N ASN A 268 -9.92 -13.03 33.77
CA ASN A 268 -10.58 -12.48 34.96
C ASN A 268 -11.81 -11.61 34.58
N PRO A 269 -12.99 -12.19 34.32
CA PRO A 269 -14.17 -11.43 33.88
C PRO A 269 -14.72 -10.40 34.87
N SER A 270 -14.24 -10.47 36.13
CA SER A 270 -14.53 -9.46 37.16
C SER A 270 -13.69 -8.20 36.97
N ASP A 271 -12.49 -8.34 36.39
CA ASP A 271 -11.71 -7.24 35.91
C ASP A 271 -12.26 -6.74 34.57
N ARG A 272 -12.71 -5.50 34.62
CA ARG A 272 -13.35 -4.83 33.49
C ARG A 272 -12.69 -3.50 33.21
N CYS A 273 -11.55 -3.19 33.81
CA CYS A 273 -10.88 -1.92 33.67
C CYS A 273 -9.49 -2.15 33.10
N GLN A 274 -9.16 -1.46 32.01
CA GLN A 274 -7.80 -1.47 31.49
C GLN A 274 -7.36 -0.04 31.16
N THR A 275 -6.05 0.20 31.22
CA THR A 275 -5.45 1.45 30.77
C THR A 275 -5.13 1.36 29.28
N PHE A 276 -5.70 2.27 28.50
CA PHE A 276 -5.56 2.33 27.05
C PHE A 276 -4.79 3.56 26.59
N ARG A 277 -4.15 3.47 25.43
CA ARG A 277 -3.62 4.62 24.67
C ARG A 277 -3.71 4.33 23.18
N LEU A 278 -3.71 5.38 22.37
CA LEU A 278 -3.60 5.24 20.91
C LEU A 278 -2.16 5.52 20.49
N ALA A 279 -1.67 4.76 19.52
CA ALA A 279 -0.46 5.10 18.79
C ALA A 279 -0.84 5.43 17.35
N PHE A 280 -0.60 6.65 16.92
CA PHE A 280 -0.85 7.11 15.55
C PHE A 280 0.43 7.06 14.73
N TRP A 281 0.32 6.64 13.47
CA TRP A 281 1.40 6.85 12.50
C TRP A 281 1.28 8.26 11.92
N PRO A 282 2.20 9.18 12.25
CA PRO A 282 2.30 10.45 11.57
C PRO A 282 2.72 10.24 10.12
N LEU A 283 2.25 11.13 9.26
CA LEU A 283 2.48 11.06 7.81
C LEU A 283 3.93 11.33 7.38
N VAL A 284 4.82 11.72 8.30
CA VAL A 284 6.08 12.42 7.93
C VAL A 284 7.33 11.59 8.16
N ASP A 285 7.43 10.84 9.27
CA ASP A 285 8.68 10.16 9.68
C ASP A 285 8.51 8.69 10.06
N GLY A 286 7.27 8.18 10.05
CA GLY A 286 6.94 6.80 10.43
C GLY A 286 7.06 6.50 11.93
N SER A 287 7.36 7.49 12.78
CA SER A 287 7.52 7.28 14.22
C SER A 287 6.18 7.35 14.94
N LEU A 288 5.83 6.36 15.77
CA LEU A 288 4.52 6.37 16.44
C LEU A 288 4.40 7.54 17.43
N THR A 289 3.28 8.27 17.36
CA THR A 289 2.90 9.30 18.35
C THR A 289 1.81 8.75 19.26
N TYR A 290 1.94 8.94 20.57
CA TYR A 290 1.06 8.31 21.55
C TYR A 290 0.15 9.33 22.23
N THR A 291 -1.09 8.94 22.50
CA THR A 291 -1.97 9.69 23.41
C THR A 291 -1.57 9.45 24.86
N GLU A 292 -2.03 10.35 25.74
CA GLU A 292 -2.02 10.09 27.18
C GLU A 292 -2.80 8.80 27.51
N PRO A 293 -2.39 8.06 28.55
CA PRO A 293 -3.07 6.86 29.00
C PRO A 293 -4.44 7.21 29.60
N VAL A 294 -5.45 6.39 29.29
CA VAL A 294 -6.83 6.56 29.75
C VAL A 294 -7.38 5.23 30.24
N THR A 295 -7.85 5.18 31.48
CA THR A 295 -8.53 4.00 32.02
C THR A 295 -9.97 3.91 31.50
N ALA A 296 -10.32 2.77 30.91
CA ALA A 296 -11.68 2.50 30.43
C ALA A 296 -12.25 1.26 31.10
N CYS A 297 -13.52 1.35 31.54
CA CYS A 297 -14.16 0.31 32.35
C CYS A 297 -15.50 -0.17 31.79
N GLY A 298 -15.66 -1.50 31.69
CA GLY A 298 -16.92 -2.18 31.42
C GLY A 298 -17.56 -1.78 30.10
N ALA A 299 -18.89 -1.64 30.07
CA ALA A 299 -19.64 -1.40 28.84
C ALA A 299 -19.70 0.07 28.39
N ARG A 300 -19.28 1.02 29.24
CA ARG A 300 -19.36 2.45 28.92
C ARG A 300 -18.29 2.83 27.89
N ARG A 301 -18.60 3.82 27.06
CA ARG A 301 -17.64 4.38 26.10
C ARG A 301 -16.71 5.34 26.83
N THR A 302 -15.41 5.14 26.67
CA THR A 302 -14.36 6.04 27.14
C THR A 302 -13.62 6.60 25.93
N VAL A 303 -13.56 7.92 25.82
CA VAL A 303 -12.90 8.61 24.71
C VAL A 303 -11.39 8.51 24.88
N LEU A 304 -10.70 8.09 23.83
CA LEU A 304 -9.24 8.03 23.76
C LEU A 304 -8.66 9.20 22.96
N ALA A 305 -9.34 9.61 21.88
CA ALA A 305 -8.94 10.77 21.08
C ALA A 305 -10.15 11.46 20.43
N ARG A 306 -9.99 12.74 20.10
CA ARG A 306 -10.98 13.58 19.41
C ARG A 306 -10.32 14.27 18.22
N ASN A 307 -11.15 14.72 17.27
CA ASN A 307 -10.72 15.42 16.06
C ASN A 307 -9.70 14.62 15.24
N VAL A 308 -9.84 13.28 15.24
CA VAL A 308 -8.96 12.41 14.47
C VAL A 308 -9.32 12.57 12.99
N PRO A 309 -8.35 12.85 12.11
CA PRO A 309 -8.62 13.04 10.69
C PRO A 309 -9.07 11.74 10.03
N ASP A 310 -9.74 11.86 8.89
CA ASP A 310 -10.11 10.72 8.04
C ASP A 310 -8.86 9.98 7.55
N ASN A 311 -8.94 8.64 7.47
CA ASN A 311 -7.86 7.75 7.07
C ASN A 311 -6.59 7.82 7.95
N ALA A 312 -6.72 8.32 9.18
CA ALA A 312 -5.65 8.22 10.17
C ALA A 312 -5.45 6.75 10.55
N ARG A 313 -4.21 6.28 10.44
CA ARG A 313 -3.79 4.93 10.84
C ARG A 313 -3.40 4.95 12.32
N TYR A 314 -3.84 3.97 13.09
CA TYR A 314 -3.55 3.90 14.51
C TYR A 314 -3.64 2.48 15.10
N LEU A 315 -2.98 2.28 16.23
CA LEU A 315 -3.10 1.10 17.10
C LEU A 315 -3.84 1.48 18.37
N VAL A 316 -4.61 0.55 18.92
CA VAL A 316 -5.06 0.65 20.31
C VAL A 316 -4.14 -0.20 21.15
N LEU A 317 -3.50 0.41 22.15
CA LEU A 317 -2.63 -0.29 23.08
C LEU A 317 -3.32 -0.36 24.43
N TYR A 318 -3.15 -1.47 25.13
CA TYR A 318 -3.53 -1.60 26.53
C TYR A 318 -2.36 -2.16 27.35
N ASP A 319 -2.21 -1.65 28.57
CA ASP A 319 -1.18 -2.12 29.50
C ASP A 319 -1.57 -3.51 30.05
N VAL A 320 -0.60 -4.38 30.30
CA VAL A 320 -0.80 -5.76 30.79
C VAL A 320 -0.41 -5.85 32.26
N ASP A 321 -1.30 -6.44 33.08
CA ASP A 321 -1.09 -6.56 34.52
C ASP A 321 -0.40 -7.88 34.92
N TYR A 322 -0.48 -8.92 34.08
CA TYR A 322 0.14 -10.23 34.33
C TYR A 322 0.48 -10.98 33.03
N ILE A 323 1.47 -11.87 33.12
CA ILE A 323 2.00 -12.65 31.98
C ILE A 323 1.94 -14.17 32.24
N ASP A 324 1.55 -14.61 33.45
CA ASP A 324 1.64 -16.00 33.88
C ASP A 324 0.26 -16.67 33.99
N PRO A 325 0.01 -17.81 33.30
CA PRO A 325 0.91 -18.54 32.38
C PRO A 325 0.88 -18.02 30.93
N GLU A 326 -0.04 -17.10 30.62
CA GLU A 326 -0.20 -16.50 29.29
C GLU A 326 -0.34 -14.98 29.43
N ILE A 327 0.02 -14.25 28.37
CA ILE A 327 -0.14 -12.80 28.30
C ILE A 327 -1.63 -12.46 28.46
N GLN A 328 -1.95 -11.52 29.35
CA GLN A 328 -3.31 -11.02 29.50
C GLN A 328 -3.88 -10.55 28.14
N THR A 329 -5.03 -11.12 27.77
CA THR A 329 -5.79 -10.68 26.60
C THR A 329 -7.00 -9.88 27.07
N VAL A 330 -7.29 -8.74 26.44
CA VAL A 330 -8.46 -7.93 26.77
C VAL A 330 -9.38 -7.85 25.57
N LYS A 331 -10.64 -8.20 25.76
CA LYS A 331 -11.68 -8.03 24.75
C LYS A 331 -12.33 -6.66 24.92
N PHE A 332 -12.43 -5.91 23.82
CA PHE A 332 -13.09 -4.60 23.81
C PHE A 332 -13.66 -4.27 22.42
N ARG A 333 -14.35 -3.13 22.32
CA ARG A 333 -14.82 -2.54 21.07
C ARG A 333 -14.24 -1.15 20.91
N VAL A 334 -13.77 -0.85 19.71
CA VAL A 334 -13.34 0.48 19.29
C VAL A 334 -14.47 1.12 18.50
N TRP A 335 -14.82 2.35 18.82
CA TRP A 335 -15.77 3.15 18.07
C TRP A 335 -15.03 4.31 17.45
N HIS A 336 -15.40 4.60 16.21
CA HIS A 336 -15.15 5.87 15.53
C HIS A 336 -16.43 6.67 15.62
#